data_AF-A0AA35QWX3-F1
#
_entry.id   AF-A0AA35QWX3-F1
#
_cell.length_a   1.000
_cell.length_b   1.000
_cell.length_c   1.000
_cell.angle_alpha   90.00
_cell.angle_beta   90.00
_cell.angle_gamma   90.00
#
_symmetry.space_group_name_H-M   'P 1'
#
loop_
_entity.id
_entity.type
_entity.pdbx_description
1 polymer ?
#
loop_
_entity_poly.entity_id
_entity_poly.type
_entity_poly.pdbx_seq_one_letter_code
_entity_poly.pdbx_strand_id
1 'polypeptide(L)'
;MPETERKLVLHSPASSEIVEYRWPLTRTETWDEAVEIVETIRWVCRDFPDLKLAVEKFVLNSFEPTSYDSMKQLCERYSRAVANIKKLWSGRQPPPGIDAPPSIPLLRHIINQAYSRAITSPEDLNSYEPFSPEVYGETSFELVCEVIKLTKMTENDVFLDLGSGVGQIVLQVAAKVGCKCYGLEKADIPAKFARVIKFSTSHSVSFV
;
A
#
# COMPACT_ATOMS: atom_id res chain seq x y z
N MET A 1 -11.34 13.04 31.41
CA MET A 1 -10.40 11.99 30.94
C MET A 1 -10.32 12.11 29.44
N PRO A 2 -9.15 12.09 28.79
CA PRO A 2 -9.10 12.04 27.34
C PRO A 2 -9.74 10.72 26.89
N GLU A 3 -10.71 10.78 25.98
CA GLU A 3 -11.25 9.58 25.35
C GLU A 3 -10.09 8.79 24.76
N THR A 4 -9.95 7.53 25.14
CA THR A 4 -9.00 6.62 24.50
C THR A 4 -9.35 6.55 23.01
N GLU A 5 -8.42 7.03 22.17
CA GLU A 5 -8.55 7.02 20.71
C GLU A 5 -8.88 5.60 20.25
N ARG A 6 -10.06 5.41 19.63
CA ARG A 6 -10.49 4.12 19.11
C ARG A 6 -9.69 3.80 17.85
N LYS A 7 -9.16 2.58 17.78
CA LYS A 7 -8.35 2.11 16.66
C LYS A 7 -8.78 0.73 16.18
N LEU A 8 -8.47 0.45 14.92
CA LEU A 8 -8.54 -0.87 14.28
C LEU A 8 -7.12 -1.29 13.88
N VAL A 9 -6.84 -2.59 13.91
CA VAL A 9 -5.49 -3.12 13.65
C VAL A 9 -5.56 -4.30 12.68
N LEU A 10 -4.78 -4.25 11.61
CA LEU A 10 -4.55 -5.37 10.71
C LEU A 10 -3.12 -5.88 10.85
N HIS A 11 -2.96 -7.19 10.98
CA HIS A 11 -1.64 -7.82 11.01
C HIS A 11 -1.18 -8.25 9.61
N SER A 12 0.09 -8.00 9.30
CA SER A 12 0.72 -8.52 8.08
C SER A 12 0.90 -10.04 8.19
N PRO A 13 0.56 -10.83 7.17
CA PRO A 13 0.95 -12.25 7.10
C PRO A 13 2.43 -12.44 6.80
N ALA A 14 3.08 -11.44 6.17
CA ALA A 14 4.44 -11.54 5.65
C ALA A 14 5.50 -11.04 6.64
N SER A 15 5.16 -10.10 7.52
CA SER A 15 6.09 -9.47 8.46
C SER A 15 5.49 -9.39 9.87
N SER A 16 6.27 -8.97 10.87
CA SER A 16 5.75 -8.66 12.22
C SER A 16 5.02 -7.32 12.29
N GLU A 17 4.94 -6.58 11.19
CA GLU A 17 4.32 -5.26 11.15
C GLU A 17 2.80 -5.30 11.25
N ILE A 18 2.25 -4.19 11.71
CA ILE A 18 0.81 -3.94 11.84
C ILE A 18 0.45 -2.64 11.11
N VAL A 19 -0.78 -2.57 10.64
CA VAL A 19 -1.39 -1.33 10.13
C VAL A 19 -2.46 -0.90 11.12
N GLU A 20 -2.34 0.33 11.62
CA GLU A 20 -3.34 0.95 12.50
C GLU A 20 -4.23 1.91 11.72
N TYR A 21 -5.54 1.82 11.95
CA TYR A 21 -6.53 2.77 11.44
C TYR A 21 -7.18 3.47 12.62
N ARG A 22 -7.29 4.79 12.55
CA ARG A 22 -7.95 5.61 13.57
C ARG A 22 -9.45 5.65 13.30
N TRP A 23 -10.25 5.71 14.36
CA TRP A 23 -11.70 5.84 14.25
C TRP A 23 -12.14 7.28 14.60
N PRO A 24 -13.10 7.89 13.87
CA PRO A 24 -13.85 7.32 12.74
C PRO A 24 -12.97 7.11 11.51
N LEU A 25 -13.31 6.08 10.73
CA LEU A 25 -12.66 5.83 9.45
C LEU A 25 -12.93 6.97 8.48
N THR A 26 -11.89 7.35 7.73
CA THR A 26 -11.93 8.43 6.76
C THR A 26 -12.73 8.00 5.53
N ARG A 27 -13.62 8.89 5.08
CA ARG A 27 -14.36 8.74 3.84
C ARG A 27 -14.40 10.06 3.09
N THR A 28 -13.90 10.05 1.87
CA THR A 28 -13.94 11.14 0.89
C THR A 28 -14.77 10.70 -0.32
N GLU A 29 -14.88 11.55 -1.34
CA GLU A 29 -15.54 11.19 -2.61
C GLU A 29 -14.81 10.07 -3.36
N THR A 30 -13.48 10.00 -3.21
CA THR A 30 -12.60 9.10 -3.97
C THR A 30 -12.02 7.95 -3.13
N TRP A 31 -12.17 8.00 -1.80
CA TRP A 31 -11.53 7.05 -0.90
C TRP A 31 -12.40 6.72 0.32
N ASP A 32 -12.43 5.44 0.69
CA ASP A 32 -13.17 4.93 1.84
C ASP A 32 -12.30 3.90 2.58
N GLU A 33 -11.85 4.25 3.79
CA GLU A 33 -10.95 3.37 4.57
C GLU A 33 -11.61 2.05 4.96
N ALA A 34 -12.94 1.99 5.10
CA ALA A 34 -13.63 0.75 5.42
C ALA A 34 -13.60 -0.21 4.22
N VAL A 35 -13.83 0.31 3.02
CA VAL A 35 -13.68 -0.46 1.77
C VAL A 35 -12.23 -0.90 1.59
N GLU A 36 -11.28 -0.01 1.87
CA GLU A 36 -9.85 -0.30 1.75
C GLU A 36 -9.38 -1.42 2.68
N ILE A 37 -9.81 -1.44 3.94
CA ILE A 37 -9.53 -2.53 4.90
C ILE A 37 -9.95 -3.87 4.30
N VAL A 38 -11.15 -3.92 3.72
CA VAL A 38 -11.74 -5.15 3.18
C VAL A 38 -11.00 -5.60 1.92
N GLU A 39 -10.68 -4.68 1.02
CA GLU A 39 -9.87 -4.97 -0.17
C GLU A 39 -8.46 -5.45 0.21
N THR A 40 -7.83 -4.84 1.22
CA THR A 40 -6.53 -5.28 1.74
C THR A 40 -6.58 -6.74 2.17
N ILE A 41 -7.60 -7.12 2.94
CA ILE A 41 -7.81 -8.51 3.38
C ILE A 41 -8.00 -9.44 2.17
N ARG A 42 -8.79 -9.03 1.17
CA ARG A 42 -9.05 -9.82 -0.05
C ARG A 42 -7.77 -10.05 -0.86
N TRP A 43 -6.96 -9.01 -1.08
CA TRP A 43 -5.71 -9.11 -1.82
C TRP A 43 -4.70 -10.00 -1.10
N VAL A 44 -4.56 -9.83 0.21
CA VAL A 44 -3.73 -10.71 1.04
C VAL A 44 -4.17 -12.18 0.92
N CYS A 45 -5.48 -12.46 0.97
CA CYS A 45 -5.97 -13.83 0.83
C CYS A 45 -5.67 -14.44 -0.57
N ARG A 46 -5.52 -13.62 -1.61
CA ARG A 46 -5.12 -14.13 -2.94
C ARG A 46 -3.67 -14.58 -2.96
N ASP A 47 -2.79 -13.84 -2.29
CA ASP A 47 -1.36 -14.16 -2.22
C ASP A 47 -1.06 -15.28 -1.20
N PHE A 48 -1.95 -15.52 -0.23
CA PHE A 48 -1.83 -16.58 0.78
C PHE A 48 -3.06 -17.52 0.81
N PRO A 49 -3.11 -18.58 -0.03
CA PRO A 49 -4.27 -19.47 -0.14
C PRO A 49 -4.69 -20.17 1.16
N ASP A 50 -3.74 -20.55 2.03
CA ASP A 50 -4.08 -21.17 3.32
C ASP A 50 -4.83 -20.20 4.25
N LEU A 51 -4.51 -18.90 4.16
CA LEU A 51 -5.20 -17.85 4.89
C LEU A 51 -6.60 -17.61 4.30
N LYS A 52 -6.75 -17.64 2.97
CA LYS A 52 -8.03 -17.52 2.28
C LYS A 52 -9.08 -18.47 2.83
N LEU A 53 -8.72 -19.74 3.03
CA LEU A 53 -9.63 -20.76 3.57
C LEU A 53 -10.14 -20.43 4.98
N ALA A 54 -9.30 -19.80 5.81
CA ALA A 54 -9.66 -19.37 7.16
C ALA A 54 -10.48 -18.07 7.18
N VAL A 55 -10.28 -17.20 6.19
CA VAL A 55 -10.90 -15.86 6.12
C VAL A 55 -12.25 -15.91 5.38
N GLU A 56 -12.33 -16.53 4.21
CA GLU A 56 -13.53 -16.50 3.36
C GLU A 56 -14.77 -17.10 4.02
N LYS A 57 -14.60 -18.12 4.88
CA LYS A 57 -15.73 -18.78 5.55
C LYS A 57 -16.33 -17.98 6.72
N PHE A 58 -15.59 -17.06 7.34
CA PHE A 58 -15.97 -16.51 8.65
C PHE A 58 -15.77 -14.99 8.84
N VAL A 59 -14.95 -14.37 7.99
CA VAL A 59 -14.51 -12.98 8.18
C VAL A 59 -15.26 -12.04 7.24
N LEU A 60 -15.48 -12.42 5.98
CA LEU A 60 -16.05 -11.54 4.96
C LEU A 60 -17.56 -11.71 4.71
N ASN A 61 -18.26 -12.55 5.49
CA ASN A 61 -19.67 -12.88 5.25
C ASN A 61 -20.64 -11.72 5.51
N SER A 62 -20.32 -10.83 6.46
CA SER A 62 -21.04 -9.57 6.69
C SER A 62 -20.29 -8.68 7.68
N PHE A 63 -20.25 -7.39 7.39
CA PHE A 63 -19.76 -6.33 8.28
C PHE A 63 -20.48 -5.03 7.94
N GLU A 64 -20.50 -4.09 8.89
CA GLU A 64 -21.12 -2.77 8.74
C GLU A 64 -20.01 -1.71 8.76
N PRO A 65 -19.71 -1.06 7.61
CA PRO A 65 -18.58 -0.12 7.46
C PRO A 65 -18.62 1.06 8.44
N THR A 66 -19.82 1.49 8.83
CA THR A 66 -20.06 2.64 9.72
C THR A 66 -20.05 2.29 11.20
N SER A 67 -19.98 0.99 11.55
CA SER A 67 -20.00 0.51 12.93
C SER A 67 -18.60 0.13 13.41
N TYR A 68 -18.12 0.82 14.45
CA TYR A 68 -16.81 0.54 15.06
C TYR A 68 -16.72 -0.92 15.50
N ASP A 69 -17.74 -1.43 16.20
CA ASP A 69 -17.72 -2.80 16.71
C ASP A 69 -17.73 -3.84 15.59
N SER A 70 -18.43 -3.56 14.49
CA SER A 70 -18.45 -4.44 13.32
C SER A 70 -17.08 -4.49 12.64
N MET A 71 -16.47 -3.33 12.37
CA MET A 71 -15.15 -3.24 11.74
C MET A 71 -14.03 -3.75 12.66
N LYS A 72 -14.15 -3.55 13.97
CA LYS A 72 -13.24 -4.13 14.97
C LYS A 72 -13.28 -5.65 14.96
N GLN A 73 -14.48 -6.24 14.97
CA GLN A 73 -14.62 -7.69 14.89
C GLN A 73 -14.05 -8.26 13.59
N LEU A 74 -14.25 -7.58 12.45
CA LEU A 74 -13.64 -7.94 11.18
C LEU A 74 -12.10 -8.01 11.29
N CYS A 75 -11.48 -6.94 11.78
CA CYS A 75 -10.03 -6.82 11.95
C CYS A 75 -9.46 -7.85 12.92
N GLU A 76 -10.15 -8.10 14.05
CA GLU A 76 -9.73 -9.08 15.05
C GLU A 76 -9.81 -10.52 14.53
N ARG A 77 -10.87 -10.87 13.79
CA ARG A 77 -11.00 -12.21 13.20
C ARG A 77 -9.90 -12.45 12.15
N TYR A 78 -9.64 -11.47 11.28
CA TYR A 78 -8.55 -11.53 10.33
C TYR A 78 -7.18 -11.68 11.02
N SER A 79 -6.90 -10.83 12.01
CA SER A 79 -5.63 -10.84 12.75
C SER A 79 -5.39 -12.16 13.49
N ARG A 80 -6.46 -12.77 14.02
CA ARG A 80 -6.41 -14.11 14.62
C ARG A 80 -6.10 -15.19 13.58
N ALA A 81 -6.69 -15.10 12.38
CA ALA A 81 -6.40 -16.02 11.29
C ALA A 81 -4.93 -15.92 10.86
N VAL A 82 -4.39 -14.69 10.75
CA VAL A 82 -2.96 -14.44 10.48
C VAL A 82 -2.07 -15.03 11.58
N ALA A 83 -2.38 -14.83 12.85
CA ALA A 83 -1.60 -15.40 13.95
C ALA A 83 -1.61 -16.95 13.92
N ASN A 84 -2.75 -17.56 13.62
CA ASN A 84 -2.88 -19.01 13.52
C ASN A 84 -2.09 -19.57 12.33
N ILE A 85 -2.13 -18.91 11.17
CA ILE A 85 -1.41 -19.39 10.00
C ILE A 85 0.11 -19.25 10.14
N LYS A 86 0.60 -18.18 10.78
CA LYS A 86 2.02 -18.04 11.11
C LYS A 86 2.52 -19.16 12.03
N LYS A 87 1.71 -19.59 13.01
CA LYS A 87 2.02 -20.76 13.85
C LYS A 87 2.08 -22.05 13.03
N LEU A 88 1.19 -22.22 12.04
CA LEU A 88 1.19 -23.38 11.15
C LEU A 88 2.44 -23.43 10.26
N TRP A 89 2.93 -22.28 9.80
CA TRP A 89 4.16 -22.18 9.00
C TRP A 89 5.44 -22.28 9.82
N SER A 90 5.36 -22.04 11.15
CA SER A 90 6.50 -22.20 12.04
C SER A 90 7.07 -23.62 11.97
N GLY A 91 8.36 -23.72 11.66
CA GLY A 91 9.04 -25.01 11.48
C GLY A 91 8.77 -25.70 10.14
N ARG A 92 8.09 -25.03 9.20
CA ARG A 92 7.90 -25.48 7.80
C ARG A 92 8.59 -24.54 6.84
N GLN A 93 8.65 -24.92 5.56
CA GLN A 93 9.01 -23.99 4.49
C GLN A 93 8.01 -22.83 4.47
N PRO A 94 8.46 -21.56 4.46
CA PRO A 94 7.58 -20.40 4.31
C PRO A 94 6.77 -20.49 3.01
N PRO A 95 5.52 -19.98 2.98
CA PRO A 95 4.76 -19.98 1.75
C PRO A 95 5.45 -19.06 0.71
N PRO A 96 5.25 -19.31 -0.60
CA PRO A 96 5.92 -18.56 -1.67
C PRO A 96 5.68 -17.04 -1.65
N GLY A 97 4.66 -16.56 -0.94
CA GLY A 97 4.37 -15.13 -0.78
C GLY A 97 5.22 -14.41 0.28
N ILE A 98 6.04 -15.12 1.06
CA ILE A 98 7.01 -14.50 1.99
C ILE A 98 8.26 -14.10 1.22
N ASP A 99 8.76 -12.89 1.46
CA ASP A 99 9.94 -12.29 0.81
C ASP A 99 9.86 -12.20 -0.73
N ALA A 100 8.67 -12.42 -1.29
CA ALA A 100 8.39 -12.25 -2.71
C ALA A 100 7.73 -10.88 -2.97
N PRO A 101 7.96 -10.28 -4.15
CA PRO A 101 7.23 -9.08 -4.56
C PRO A 101 5.71 -9.34 -4.54
N PRO A 102 4.89 -8.37 -4.08
CA PRO A 102 3.43 -8.52 -4.09
C PRO A 102 2.90 -8.74 -5.50
N SER A 103 1.75 -9.40 -5.62
CA SER A 103 1.05 -9.51 -6.91
C SER A 103 0.76 -8.11 -7.47
N ILE A 104 0.70 -7.97 -8.80
CA ILE A 104 0.45 -6.67 -9.47
C ILE A 104 -0.78 -5.94 -8.89
N PRO A 105 -1.93 -6.60 -8.69
CA PRO A 105 -3.08 -5.94 -8.09
C PRO A 105 -2.87 -5.52 -6.63
N LEU A 106 -2.18 -6.34 -5.81
CA LEU A 106 -1.84 -5.98 -4.43
C LEU A 106 -0.88 -4.79 -4.38
N LEU A 107 0.12 -4.75 -5.26
CA LEU A 107 1.05 -3.62 -5.35
C LEU A 107 0.33 -2.31 -5.68
N ARG A 108 -0.58 -2.34 -6.66
CA ARG A 108 -1.41 -1.19 -7.01
C ARG A 108 -2.27 -0.75 -5.83
N HIS A 109 -2.90 -1.70 -5.16
CA HIS A 109 -3.69 -1.44 -3.96
C HIS A 109 -2.86 -0.74 -2.87
N ILE A 110 -1.65 -1.24 -2.58
CA ILE A 110 -0.72 -0.66 -1.59
C ILE A 110 -0.30 0.77 -1.98
N ILE A 111 0.05 1.01 -3.26
CA ILE A 111 0.45 2.34 -3.72
C ILE A 111 -0.70 3.34 -3.61
N ASN A 112 -1.91 2.95 -4.01
CA ASN A 112 -3.10 3.77 -3.86
C ASN A 112 -3.38 4.05 -2.36
N GLN A 113 -3.20 3.05 -1.50
CA GLN A 113 -3.29 3.18 -0.05
C GLN A 113 -2.34 4.27 0.49
N ALA A 114 -1.08 4.20 0.09
CA ALA A 114 -0.04 5.11 0.56
C ALA A 114 -0.29 6.53 0.05
N TYR A 115 -0.78 6.65 -1.18
CA TYR A 115 -1.19 7.93 -1.77
C TYR A 115 -2.35 8.56 -1.00
N SER A 116 -3.47 7.85 -0.83
CA SER A 116 -4.68 8.39 -0.19
C SER A 116 -4.43 8.80 1.27
N ARG A 117 -3.52 8.12 1.98
CA ARG A 117 -3.13 8.51 3.34
C ARG A 117 -2.24 9.73 3.42
N ALA A 118 -1.37 9.93 2.43
CA ALA A 118 -0.42 11.02 2.46
C ALA A 118 -1.00 12.32 1.87
N ILE A 119 -1.94 12.19 0.94
CA ILE A 119 -2.47 13.31 0.16
C ILE A 119 -3.94 13.49 0.48
N THR A 120 -4.22 14.37 1.44
CA THR A 120 -5.58 14.71 1.87
C THR A 120 -6.25 15.73 0.96
N SER A 121 -5.46 16.51 0.21
CA SER A 121 -5.90 17.58 -0.70
C SER A 121 -5.23 17.41 -2.07
N PRO A 122 -5.74 16.51 -2.93
CA PRO A 122 -5.18 16.30 -4.27
C PRO A 122 -5.18 17.55 -5.15
N GLU A 123 -6.07 18.51 -4.89
CA GLU A 123 -6.13 19.82 -5.54
C GLU A 123 -4.83 20.63 -5.40
N ASP A 124 -4.08 20.43 -4.32
CA ASP A 124 -2.79 21.10 -4.10
C ASP A 124 -1.75 20.69 -5.16
N LEU A 125 -1.87 19.48 -5.73
CA LEU A 125 -1.00 18.99 -6.81
C LEU A 125 -1.30 19.65 -8.16
N ASN A 126 -2.48 20.27 -8.31
CA ASN A 126 -2.88 20.96 -9.53
C ASN A 126 -2.51 22.45 -9.52
N SER A 127 -1.80 22.91 -8.49
CA SER A 127 -1.36 24.31 -8.34
C SER A 127 -0.01 24.53 -9.04
N TYR A 128 -0.02 24.50 -10.37
CA TYR A 128 1.14 24.80 -11.21
C TYR A 128 0.82 25.85 -12.27
N GLU A 129 1.84 26.58 -12.72
CA GLU A 129 1.68 27.50 -13.85
C GLU A 129 1.44 26.70 -15.14
N PRO A 130 0.38 27.01 -15.93
CA PRO A 130 0.18 26.39 -17.23
C PRO A 130 1.41 26.56 -18.13
N PHE A 131 1.79 25.50 -18.85
CA PHE A 131 2.97 25.47 -19.74
C PHE A 131 4.34 25.52 -19.04
N SER A 132 4.38 25.35 -17.71
CA SER A 132 5.62 25.12 -16.98
C SER A 132 6.05 23.64 -17.01
N PRO A 133 7.32 23.32 -16.70
CA PRO A 133 7.76 21.94 -16.46
C PRO A 133 7.15 21.28 -15.20
N GLU A 134 6.34 22.01 -14.42
CA GLU A 134 5.81 21.60 -13.11
C GLU A 134 4.38 21.02 -13.21
N VAL A 135 3.88 20.79 -14.43
CA VAL A 135 2.57 20.16 -14.68
C VAL A 135 2.57 18.73 -14.13
N TYR A 136 1.78 18.49 -13.09
CA TYR A 136 1.56 17.15 -12.56
C TYR A 136 0.66 16.33 -13.50
N GLY A 137 1.19 15.23 -14.03
CA GLY A 137 0.47 14.27 -14.85
C GLY A 137 0.69 12.86 -14.30
N GLU A 138 -0.37 12.21 -13.84
CA GLU A 138 -0.25 10.85 -13.32
C GLU A 138 0.04 9.86 -14.46
N THR A 139 1.20 9.21 -14.39
CA THR A 139 1.54 8.10 -15.29
C THR A 139 0.77 6.86 -14.85
N SER A 140 0.10 6.19 -15.80
CA SER A 140 -0.65 4.96 -15.50
C SER A 140 0.25 3.85 -14.93
N PHE A 141 -0.24 3.20 -13.87
CA PHE A 141 0.41 2.04 -13.26
C PHE A 141 0.72 0.94 -14.28
N GLU A 142 -0.19 0.69 -15.23
CA GLU A 142 -0.01 -0.29 -16.31
C GLU A 142 1.17 0.06 -17.20
N LEU A 143 1.33 1.33 -17.56
CA LEU A 143 2.43 1.78 -18.41
C LEU A 143 3.79 1.53 -17.73
N VAL A 144 3.91 1.82 -16.43
CA VAL A 144 5.15 1.54 -15.69
C VAL A 144 5.44 0.03 -15.67
N CYS A 145 4.42 -0.81 -15.52
CA CYS A 145 4.58 -2.27 -15.64
C CYS A 145 5.07 -2.70 -17.03
N GLU A 146 4.62 -2.05 -18.11
CA GLU A 146 5.09 -2.32 -19.45
C GLU A 146 6.54 -1.87 -19.65
N VAL A 147 6.90 -0.68 -19.16
CA VAL A 147 8.27 -0.15 -19.20
C VAL A 147 9.23 -1.14 -18.53
N ILE A 148 8.95 -1.57 -17.30
CA ILE A 148 9.77 -2.55 -16.57
C ILE A 148 9.99 -3.84 -17.40
N LYS A 149 8.92 -4.33 -18.06
CA LYS A 149 9.00 -5.54 -18.88
C LYS A 149 9.84 -5.35 -20.13
N LEU A 150 9.68 -4.22 -20.83
CA LEU A 150 10.36 -3.92 -22.08
C LEU A 150 11.85 -3.66 -21.86
N THR A 151 12.20 -2.95 -20.79
CA THR A 151 13.58 -2.66 -20.42
C THR A 151 14.30 -3.86 -19.80
N LYS A 152 13.55 -4.88 -19.35
CA LYS A 152 14.08 -6.08 -18.67
C LYS A 152 14.93 -5.71 -17.44
N MET A 153 14.49 -4.71 -16.69
CA MET A 153 15.19 -4.25 -15.49
C MET A 153 15.34 -5.38 -14.47
N THR A 154 16.47 -5.35 -13.78
CA THR A 154 16.90 -6.29 -12.75
C THR A 154 17.27 -5.53 -11.48
N GLU A 155 17.42 -6.25 -10.38
CA GLU A 155 17.86 -5.73 -9.08
C GLU A 155 19.24 -5.04 -9.11
N ASN A 156 20.06 -5.30 -10.13
CA ASN A 156 21.39 -4.72 -10.30
C ASN A 156 21.37 -3.34 -10.99
N ASP A 157 20.23 -2.94 -11.54
CA ASP A 157 20.08 -1.66 -12.23
C ASP A 157 19.90 -0.49 -11.25
N VAL A 158 19.97 0.73 -11.79
CA VAL A 158 19.63 1.96 -11.08
C VAL A 158 18.50 2.65 -11.85
N PHE A 159 17.39 2.90 -11.17
CA PHE A 159 16.25 3.64 -11.69
C PHE A 159 16.28 5.08 -11.19
N LEU A 160 16.07 6.04 -12.11
CA LEU A 160 15.99 7.46 -11.81
C LEU A 160 14.75 8.05 -12.49
N ASP A 161 13.89 8.66 -11.69
CA ASP A 161 12.71 9.39 -12.15
C ASP A 161 12.93 10.90 -12.03
N LEU A 162 12.90 11.61 -13.16
CA LEU A 162 13.16 13.06 -13.25
C LEU A 162 11.82 13.80 -13.34
N GLY A 163 11.48 14.59 -12.33
CA GLY A 163 10.13 15.12 -12.17
C GLY A 163 9.21 14.06 -11.56
N SER A 164 9.68 13.41 -10.48
CA SER A 164 9.01 12.23 -9.91
C SER A 164 7.67 12.52 -9.23
N GLY A 165 7.29 13.80 -9.10
CA GLY A 165 6.10 14.24 -8.42
C GLY A 165 6.08 13.71 -6.98
N VAL A 166 5.01 13.01 -6.64
CA VAL A 166 4.82 12.41 -5.31
C VAL A 166 5.52 11.04 -5.17
N GLY A 167 6.20 10.55 -6.20
CA GLY A 167 7.09 9.39 -6.12
C GLY A 167 6.46 8.01 -6.37
N GLN A 168 5.23 7.95 -6.88
CA GLN A 168 4.53 6.67 -7.12
C GLN A 168 5.28 5.71 -8.06
N ILE A 169 5.88 6.24 -9.14
CA ILE A 169 6.63 5.42 -10.11
C ILE A 169 7.86 4.81 -9.45
N VAL A 170 8.63 5.63 -8.73
CA VAL A 170 9.83 5.21 -7.97
C VAL A 170 9.48 4.07 -7.01
N LEU A 171 8.37 4.19 -6.28
CA LEU A 171 7.89 3.17 -5.35
C LEU A 171 7.45 1.89 -6.07
N GLN A 172 6.75 2.01 -7.20
CA GLN A 172 6.33 0.86 -8.00
C GLN A 172 7.53 0.07 -8.54
N VAL A 173 8.52 0.76 -9.10
CA VAL A 173 9.74 0.13 -9.63
C VAL A 173 10.53 -0.53 -8.52
N ALA A 174 10.73 0.17 -7.38
CA ALA A 174 11.44 -0.37 -6.23
C ALA A 174 10.79 -1.66 -5.70
N ALA A 175 9.46 -1.66 -5.56
CA ALA A 175 8.72 -2.82 -5.07
C ALA A 175 8.66 -3.98 -6.09
N LYS A 176 8.67 -3.68 -7.40
CA LYS A 176 8.51 -4.69 -8.45
C LYS A 176 9.83 -5.32 -8.90
N VAL A 177 10.89 -4.53 -8.97
CA VAL A 177 12.20 -4.92 -9.49
C VAL A 177 13.19 -5.18 -8.35
N GLY A 178 13.09 -4.44 -7.25
CA GLY A 178 14.07 -4.52 -6.16
C GLY A 178 15.40 -3.83 -6.47
N CYS A 179 15.45 -2.97 -7.48
CA CYS A 179 16.64 -2.19 -7.83
C CYS A 179 16.76 -0.90 -7.00
N LYS A 180 17.92 -0.23 -7.05
CA LYS A 180 18.10 1.07 -6.42
C LYS A 180 17.28 2.13 -7.18
N CYS A 181 16.45 2.87 -6.47
CA CYS A 181 15.51 3.82 -7.08
C CYS A 181 15.66 5.22 -6.49
N TYR A 182 15.70 6.22 -7.37
CA TYR A 182 15.81 7.64 -7.04
C TYR A 182 14.69 8.44 -7.71
N GLY A 183 14.07 9.34 -6.97
CA GLY A 183 13.15 10.35 -7.50
C GLY A 183 13.69 11.74 -7.26
N LEU A 184 13.70 12.57 -8.30
CA LEU A 184 14.05 13.99 -8.23
C LEU A 184 12.80 14.83 -8.49
N GLU A 185 12.41 15.67 -7.54
CA GLU A 185 11.27 16.57 -7.70
C GLU A 185 11.63 18.00 -7.29
N LYS A 186 11.37 18.96 -8.18
CA LYS A 186 11.71 20.37 -7.99
C LYS A 186 10.60 21.11 -7.24
N ALA A 187 9.34 20.80 -7.51
CA ALA A 187 8.20 21.49 -6.93
C ALA A 187 8.02 21.11 -5.45
N ASP A 188 7.92 22.13 -4.60
CA ASP A 188 7.94 21.97 -3.14
C ASP A 188 6.79 21.10 -2.61
N ILE A 189 5.59 21.28 -3.15
CA ILE A 189 4.36 20.57 -2.73
C ILE A 189 4.49 19.06 -3.00
N PRO A 190 4.69 18.59 -4.25
CA PRO A 190 4.84 17.16 -4.51
C PRO A 190 6.06 16.56 -3.82
N ALA A 191 7.20 17.27 -3.74
CA ALA A 191 8.38 16.80 -3.01
C ALA A 191 8.09 16.61 -1.50
N LYS A 192 7.27 17.47 -0.90
CA LYS A 192 6.82 17.32 0.49
C LYS A 192 5.97 16.06 0.66
N PHE A 193 5.04 15.78 -0.26
CA PHE A 193 4.24 14.56 -0.21
C PHE A 193 5.07 13.30 -0.46
N ALA A 194 6.04 13.32 -1.38
CA ALA A 194 6.95 12.20 -1.63
C ALA A 194 7.73 11.79 -0.38
N ARG A 195 8.09 12.74 0.50
CA ARG A 195 8.74 12.44 1.79
C ARG A 195 7.82 11.76 2.82
N VAL A 196 6.51 11.85 2.64
CA VAL A 196 5.49 11.30 3.54
C VAL A 196 4.93 9.97 3.01
N ILE A 197 4.76 9.83 1.69
CA ILE A 197 4.38 8.55 1.06
C ILE A 197 5.50 7.54 1.30
N LYS A 198 5.23 6.58 2.17
CA LYS A 198 6.15 5.49 2.48
C LYS A 198 5.37 4.20 2.63
N PHE A 199 5.89 3.15 2.02
CA PHE A 199 5.63 1.78 2.46
C PHE A 199 6.96 1.04 2.48
N SER A 200 7.04 0.01 3.30
CA SER A 200 8.26 -0.78 3.45
C SER A 200 8.58 -1.47 2.13
N THR A 201 9.77 -1.18 1.58
CA THR A 201 10.36 -1.95 0.49
C THR A 201 11.68 -2.53 1.01
N SER A 202 12.06 -3.70 0.52
CA SER A 202 13.28 -4.40 0.97
C SER A 202 14.58 -3.68 0.57
N HIS A 203 14.50 -2.56 -0.15
CA HIS A 203 15.63 -1.88 -0.78
C HIS A 203 15.58 -0.36 -0.59
N SER A 204 16.72 0.31 -0.80
CA SER A 204 16.86 1.75 -0.60
C SER A 204 16.11 2.54 -1.68
N VAL A 205 15.07 3.26 -1.26
CA VAL A 205 14.40 4.32 -2.04
C VAL A 205 14.84 5.67 -1.50
N SER A 206 15.17 6.62 -2.38
CA SER A 206 15.54 7.98 -1.97
C SER A 206 14.86 9.02 -2.85
N PHE A 207 14.24 10.00 -2.20
CA PHE A 207 13.69 11.20 -2.83
C PHE A 207 14.60 12.38 -2.49
N VAL A 208 15.04 13.10 -3.51
CA VAL A 208 15.90 14.29 -3.39
C VAL A 208 15.16 15.49 -3.95
#